data_AF-A0A382SDV1-F1
#
_entry.id   AF-A0A382SDV1-F1
#
_cell.length_a   1.000
_cell.length_b   1.000
_cell.length_c   1.000
_cell.angle_alpha   90.00
_cell.angle_beta   90.00
_cell.angle_gamma   90.00
#
_symmetry.space_group_name_H-M   'P 1'
#
loop_
_entity.id
_entity.type
_entity.pdbx_description
1 polymer ?
#
loop_
_entity_poly.entity_id
_entity_poly.type
_entity_poly.pdbx_seq_one_letter_code
_entity_poly.pdbx_strand_id
1 'polypeptide(L)'
;APPPVEDEDEVEAEKTAESGESLQEVGEEVVEEELDLAELQGMLPPGVDMQQVEQMLSSPRGALLGDFGAFCQERGVEPEMGDAQMSDEMQELQEEWLQTPRDSLEGKKPAEMLEGGRLFPGKMETFRREAPKVGRNDPCPCGGGKKFKKCCGKGG
;
A
#
# COMPACT_ATOMS: atom_id res chain seq x y z
N ALA A 1 -15.65 55.56 26.50
CA ALA A 1 -14.31 55.92 26.01
C ALA A 1 -13.33 55.88 27.17
N PRO A 2 -12.46 54.86 27.26
CA PRO A 2 -11.19 54.96 27.96
C PRO A 2 -10.07 55.49 27.02
N PRO A 3 -9.05 56.17 27.57
CA PRO A 3 -7.90 56.75 26.85
C PRO A 3 -6.76 55.73 26.57
N PRO A 4 -5.71 56.13 25.82
CA PRO A 4 -4.82 55.25 25.04
C PRO A 4 -3.42 55.01 25.66
N VAL A 5 -2.74 53.95 25.17
CA VAL A 5 -1.27 53.67 25.09
C VAL A 5 -0.50 53.71 26.44
N GLU A 6 0.64 53.09 26.73
CA GLU A 6 1.79 52.43 26.07
C GLU A 6 2.29 51.35 27.07
N ASP A 7 3.04 50.34 26.62
CA ASP A 7 4.43 50.09 27.06
C ASP A 7 4.90 48.74 26.52
N GLU A 8 5.89 48.83 25.66
CA GLU A 8 6.77 47.76 25.22
C GLU A 8 7.79 47.53 26.34
N ASP A 9 7.94 46.30 26.83
CA ASP A 9 9.05 45.93 27.71
C ASP A 9 9.66 44.61 27.22
N GLU A 10 10.66 44.78 26.35
CA GLU A 10 12.00 44.22 26.46
C GLU A 10 12.17 42.98 27.37
N VAL A 11 12.48 41.84 26.76
CA VAL A 11 13.34 40.84 27.40
C VAL A 11 14.36 40.31 26.39
N GLU A 12 15.50 41.00 26.34
CA GLU A 12 16.74 40.50 25.77
C GLU A 12 17.43 39.62 26.83
N ALA A 13 17.52 38.32 26.56
CA ALA A 13 18.40 37.37 27.21
C ALA A 13 18.61 36.24 26.18
N GLU A 14 19.81 35.76 25.87
CA GLU A 14 20.78 35.28 26.82
C GLU A 14 22.22 35.40 26.31
N LYS A 15 23.08 35.50 27.32
CA LYS A 15 24.53 35.60 27.32
C LYS A 15 25.21 34.37 26.73
N THR A 16 26.34 34.66 26.11
CA THR A 16 27.44 33.74 25.82
C THR A 16 27.98 33.08 27.11
N ALA A 17 28.26 31.78 27.03
CA ALA A 17 29.17 31.09 27.93
C ALA A 17 29.98 30.05 27.14
N GLU A 18 31.29 30.23 27.21
CA GLU A 18 32.38 29.46 26.61
C GLU A 18 32.71 28.21 27.47
N SER A 19 33.61 27.37 26.94
CA SER A 19 34.31 26.24 27.58
C SER A 19 33.56 24.91 27.50
N GLY A 20 34.11 23.80 27.02
CA GLY A 20 35.51 23.43 26.80
C GLY A 20 35.67 21.97 27.22
N GLU A 21 36.05 21.14 26.26
CA GLU A 21 36.72 19.84 26.38
C GLU A 21 35.99 18.58 26.92
N SER A 22 36.01 17.56 26.04
CA SER A 22 36.19 16.13 26.31
C SER A 22 35.02 15.35 26.94
N LEU A 23 34.52 14.33 26.24
CA LEU A 23 35.03 12.95 26.32
C LEU A 23 34.13 12.02 25.48
N GLN A 24 34.81 11.13 24.74
CA GLN A 24 34.37 9.79 24.32
C GLN A 24 33.20 9.65 23.35
N GLU A 25 33.58 9.41 22.10
CA GLU A 25 32.86 8.55 21.17
C GLU A 25 32.50 7.24 21.87
N VAL A 26 31.23 7.09 22.23
CA VAL A 26 30.63 5.77 22.29
C VAL A 26 30.37 5.40 20.85
N GLY A 27 31.17 4.45 20.33
CA GLY A 27 30.85 3.77 19.10
C GLY A 27 29.50 3.13 19.28
N GLU A 28 28.46 3.77 18.74
CA GLU A 28 27.23 3.08 18.42
C GLU A 28 27.62 2.10 17.33
N GLU A 29 27.84 0.87 17.76
CA GLU A 29 27.85 -0.29 16.90
C GLU A 29 26.52 -0.31 16.15
N VAL A 30 26.48 0.42 15.03
CA VAL A 30 25.60 0.07 13.93
C VAL A 30 26.10 -1.29 13.51
N VAL A 31 25.51 -2.34 14.10
CA VAL A 31 25.37 -3.60 13.40
C VAL A 31 24.65 -3.21 12.12
N GLU A 32 25.44 -2.93 11.08
CA GLU A 32 25.04 -3.12 9.71
C GLU A 32 24.71 -4.61 9.63
N GLU A 33 23.49 -4.95 10.07
CA GLU A 33 22.85 -6.16 9.65
C GLU A 33 22.78 -5.99 8.14
N GLU A 34 23.80 -6.51 7.44
CA GLU A 34 23.73 -6.73 6.01
C GLU A 34 22.51 -7.63 5.83
N LEU A 35 21.36 -7.02 5.58
CA LEU A 35 20.19 -7.71 5.10
C LEU A 35 20.62 -8.41 3.83
N ASP A 36 20.90 -9.70 3.94
CA ASP A 36 21.43 -10.51 2.87
C ASP A 36 20.43 -10.41 1.71
N LEU A 37 20.88 -9.85 0.59
CA LEU A 37 20.03 -9.57 -0.56
C LEU A 37 19.30 -10.84 -1.06
N ALA A 38 19.87 -12.02 -0.77
CA ALA A 38 19.23 -13.31 -1.06
C ALA A 38 18.06 -13.65 -0.10
N GLU A 39 18.11 -13.22 1.16
CA GLU A 39 16.98 -13.35 2.10
C GLU A 39 15.82 -12.43 1.69
N LEU A 40 16.13 -11.20 1.27
CA LEU A 40 15.12 -10.27 0.74
C LEU A 40 14.46 -10.82 -0.54
N GLN A 41 15.25 -11.50 -1.39
CA GLN A 41 14.76 -12.18 -2.59
C GLN A 41 13.83 -13.37 -2.28
N GLY A 42 13.98 -14.00 -1.10
CA GLY A 42 13.11 -15.08 -0.63
C GLY A 42 11.72 -14.61 -0.16
N MET A 43 11.54 -13.32 0.14
CA MET A 43 10.26 -12.73 0.58
C MET A 43 9.36 -12.29 -0.58
N LEU A 44 9.90 -12.20 -1.80
CA LEU A 44 9.16 -11.80 -2.98
C LEU A 44 8.38 -12.98 -3.58
N PRO A 45 7.15 -12.76 -4.08
CA PRO A 45 6.39 -13.80 -4.73
C PRO A 45 7.11 -14.33 -5.97
N PRO A 46 6.97 -15.63 -6.30
CA PRO A 46 7.69 -16.25 -7.39
C PRO A 46 7.37 -15.55 -8.72
N GLY A 47 8.40 -15.05 -9.39
CA GLY A 47 8.29 -14.33 -10.67
C GLY A 47 8.32 -12.81 -10.58
N VAL A 48 8.51 -12.24 -9.39
CA VAL A 48 8.76 -10.80 -9.20
C VAL A 48 10.24 -10.56 -8.93
N ASP A 49 10.90 -9.82 -9.82
CA ASP A 49 12.30 -9.40 -9.69
C ASP A 49 12.41 -7.99 -9.06
N MET A 50 13.56 -7.64 -8.48
CA MET A 50 13.79 -6.33 -7.88
C MET A 50 13.56 -5.16 -8.85
N GLN A 51 13.90 -5.32 -10.13
CA GLN A 51 13.63 -4.29 -11.14
C GLN A 51 12.12 -4.05 -11.34
N GLN A 52 11.32 -5.10 -11.22
CA GLN A 52 9.85 -5.01 -11.28
C GLN A 52 9.31 -4.22 -10.07
N VAL A 53 9.91 -4.40 -8.89
CA VAL A 53 9.56 -3.67 -7.67
C VAL A 53 9.92 -2.20 -7.79
N GLU A 54 11.13 -1.89 -8.24
CA GLU A 54 11.59 -0.51 -8.47
C GLU A 54 10.71 0.21 -9.50
N GLN A 55 10.34 -0.48 -10.58
CA GLN A 55 9.40 0.02 -11.58
C GLN A 55 8.00 0.27 -10.99
N MET A 56 7.53 -0.60 -10.09
CA MET A 56 6.24 -0.42 -9.41
C MET A 56 6.25 0.81 -8.51
N LEU A 57 7.29 0.96 -7.67
CA LEU A 57 7.44 2.08 -6.73
C LEU A 57 7.63 3.42 -7.46
N SER A 58 8.32 3.40 -8.60
CA SER A 58 8.52 4.59 -9.45
C SER A 58 7.28 4.97 -10.29
N SER A 59 6.26 4.12 -10.32
CA SER A 59 5.03 4.41 -11.07
C SER A 59 4.12 5.40 -10.31
N PRO A 60 3.22 6.14 -11.01
CA PRO A 60 2.21 6.97 -10.35
C PRO A 60 1.36 6.18 -9.34
N ARG A 61 1.13 4.90 -9.62
CA ARG A 61 0.40 3.99 -8.74
C ARG A 61 1.21 3.62 -7.49
N GLY A 62 2.53 3.52 -7.60
CA GLY A 62 3.43 3.31 -6.47
C GLY A 62 3.50 4.51 -5.54
N ALA A 63 3.55 5.73 -6.09
CA ALA A 63 3.46 6.96 -5.30
C ALA A 63 2.13 7.03 -4.51
N LEU A 64 1.02 6.69 -5.16
CA LEU A 64 -0.30 6.60 -4.54
C LEU A 64 -0.38 5.48 -3.47
N LEU A 65 0.39 4.40 -3.62
CA LEU A 65 0.46 3.34 -2.63
C LEU A 65 1.17 3.79 -1.35
N GLY A 66 2.28 4.51 -1.47
CA GLY A 66 2.96 5.11 -0.31
C GLY A 66 2.10 6.17 0.39
N ASP A 67 1.40 6.97 -0.41
CA ASP A 67 0.48 8.00 0.06
C ASP A 67 -0.71 7.42 0.85
N PHE A 68 -1.32 6.34 0.36
CA PHE A 68 -2.33 5.58 1.10
C PHE A 68 -1.78 5.00 2.41
N GLY A 69 -0.56 4.46 2.39
CA GLY A 69 0.11 3.94 3.58
C GLY A 69 0.28 4.99 4.69
N ALA A 70 0.68 6.22 4.33
CA ALA A 70 0.76 7.32 5.28
C ALA A 70 -0.61 7.66 5.90
N PHE A 71 -1.68 7.62 5.10
CA PHE A 71 -3.05 7.89 5.58
C PHE A 71 -3.59 6.81 6.51
N CYS A 72 -3.26 5.54 6.27
CA CYS A 72 -3.58 4.45 7.19
C CYS A 72 -2.84 4.64 8.53
N GLN A 73 -1.57 5.05 8.48
CA GLN A 73 -0.78 5.31 9.69
C GLN A 73 -1.32 6.49 10.51
N GLU A 74 -1.75 7.58 9.87
CA GLU A 74 -2.41 8.72 10.53
C GLU A 74 -3.70 8.33 11.26
N ARG A 75 -4.41 7.31 10.75
CA ARG A 75 -5.63 6.78 11.37
C ARG A 75 -5.39 5.69 12.39
N GLY A 76 -4.13 5.32 12.65
CA GLY A 76 -3.78 4.27 13.60
C GLY A 76 -4.24 2.88 13.16
N VAL A 77 -4.41 2.66 11.86
CA VAL A 77 -4.81 1.37 11.30
C VAL A 77 -3.53 0.62 10.94
N GLU A 78 -3.06 -0.25 11.83
CA GLU A 78 -2.10 -1.27 11.45
C GLU A 78 -2.83 -2.33 10.62
N PRO A 79 -2.46 -2.53 9.34
CA PRO A 79 -3.02 -3.62 8.58
C PRO A 79 -2.54 -4.92 9.22
N GLU A 80 -3.42 -5.62 9.93
CA GLU A 80 -3.19 -7.03 10.23
C GLU A 80 -3.08 -7.74 8.87
N MET A 81 -1.85 -8.08 8.47
CA MET A 81 -1.55 -8.74 7.20
C MET A 81 -2.00 -10.20 7.31
N GLY A 82 -3.32 -10.39 7.34
CA GLY A 82 -3.95 -11.51 8.03
C GLY A 82 -5.00 -12.27 7.25
N ASP A 83 -5.26 -11.95 5.98
CA ASP A 83 -5.98 -12.81 5.04
C ASP A 83 -5.94 -12.21 3.62
N ALA A 84 -6.20 -13.03 2.60
CA ALA A 84 -6.15 -12.60 1.20
C ALA A 84 -7.28 -11.61 0.82
N GLN A 85 -8.20 -11.30 1.74
CA GLN A 85 -9.30 -10.38 1.49
C GLN A 85 -9.07 -9.08 2.25
N MET A 86 -9.14 -7.96 1.55
CA MET A 86 -9.11 -6.65 2.20
C MET A 86 -10.34 -6.53 3.10
N SER A 87 -10.13 -6.21 4.38
CA SER A 87 -11.23 -6.05 5.34
C SER A 87 -12.19 -4.94 4.90
N ASP A 88 -13.44 -4.99 5.36
CA ASP A 88 -14.43 -3.95 5.06
C ASP A 88 -13.94 -2.57 5.52
N GLU A 89 -13.32 -2.53 6.71
CA GLU A 89 -12.70 -1.34 7.30
C GLU A 89 -11.62 -0.76 6.39
N MET A 90 -10.77 -1.60 5.81
CA MET A 90 -9.70 -1.18 4.91
C MET A 90 -10.23 -0.70 3.55
N GLN A 91 -11.37 -1.24 3.10
CA GLN A 91 -12.05 -0.71 1.93
C GLN A 91 -12.64 0.67 2.20
N GLU A 92 -13.29 0.88 3.35
CA GLU A 92 -13.82 2.20 3.73
C GLU A 92 -12.71 3.25 3.82
N LEU A 93 -11.57 2.90 4.41
CA LEU A 93 -10.37 3.73 4.46
C LEU A 93 -9.86 4.10 3.06
N GLN A 94 -9.83 3.13 2.13
CA GLN A 94 -9.44 3.39 0.75
C GLN A 94 -10.44 4.35 0.07
N GLU A 95 -11.74 4.20 0.29
CA GLU A 95 -12.77 5.06 -0.29
C GLU A 95 -12.74 6.49 0.27
N GLU A 96 -12.44 6.62 1.55
CA GLU A 96 -12.21 7.91 2.20
C GLU A 96 -10.93 8.57 1.67
N TRP A 97 -9.83 7.83 1.60
CA TRP A 97 -8.56 8.30 1.05
C TRP A 97 -8.72 8.78 -0.40
N LEU A 98 -9.41 8.01 -1.25
CA LEU A 98 -9.69 8.36 -2.64
C LEU A 98 -10.43 9.69 -2.81
N GLN A 99 -11.25 10.06 -1.82
CA GLN A 99 -12.05 11.28 -1.83
C GLN A 99 -11.38 12.45 -1.11
N THR A 100 -10.36 12.18 -0.29
CA THR A 100 -9.66 13.18 0.50
C THR A 100 -8.67 13.93 -0.39
N PRO A 101 -8.76 15.27 -0.53
CA PRO A 101 -7.76 16.07 -1.20
C PRO A 101 -6.42 15.98 -0.47
N ARG A 102 -5.32 15.79 -1.20
CA ARG A 102 -4.00 15.63 -0.58
C ARG A 102 -3.00 16.67 -1.08
N ASP A 103 -2.22 17.20 -0.15
CA ASP A 103 -1.17 18.17 -0.45
C ASP A 103 -0.09 17.56 -1.38
N SER A 104 0.26 16.28 -1.15
CA SER A 104 1.14 15.50 -2.03
C SER A 104 0.63 15.35 -3.46
N LEU A 105 -0.67 15.60 -3.71
CA LEU A 105 -1.29 15.58 -5.03
C LEU A 105 -1.72 16.98 -5.48
N GLU A 106 -1.08 18.03 -4.95
CA GLU A 106 -1.39 19.42 -5.29
C GLU A 106 -2.86 19.78 -5.00
N GLY A 107 -3.45 19.19 -3.94
CA GLY A 107 -4.84 19.39 -3.55
C GLY A 107 -5.86 18.61 -4.41
N LYS A 108 -5.40 17.75 -5.32
CA LYS A 108 -6.27 16.87 -6.11
C LYS A 108 -6.63 15.61 -5.32
N LYS A 109 -7.71 14.96 -5.72
CA LYS A 109 -8.13 13.68 -5.12
C LYS A 109 -7.40 12.51 -5.77
N PRO A 110 -6.97 11.49 -5.01
CA PRO A 110 -6.40 10.29 -5.60
C PRO A 110 -7.31 9.60 -6.62
N ALA A 111 -8.63 9.68 -6.43
CA ALA A 111 -9.63 9.16 -7.38
C ALA A 111 -9.53 9.78 -8.79
N GLU A 112 -9.08 11.03 -8.91
CA GLU A 112 -8.95 11.72 -10.20
C GLU A 112 -7.65 11.34 -10.92
N MET A 113 -6.64 10.87 -10.17
CA MET A 113 -5.36 10.43 -10.68
C MET A 113 -5.38 8.96 -11.15
N LEU A 114 -6.34 8.18 -10.67
CA LEU A 114 -6.42 6.75 -10.89
C LEU A 114 -7.58 6.41 -11.85
N GLU A 115 -7.25 5.99 -13.07
CA GLU A 115 -8.24 5.55 -14.05
C GLU A 115 -8.97 4.29 -13.51
N GLY A 116 -10.20 4.48 -13.00
CA GLY A 116 -11.00 3.43 -12.36
C GLY A 116 -11.10 3.49 -10.82
N GLY A 117 -10.51 4.50 -10.16
CA GLY A 117 -10.86 4.89 -8.78
C GLY A 117 -10.63 3.83 -7.68
N ARG A 118 -9.70 2.88 -7.88
CA ARG A 118 -9.31 1.89 -6.86
C ARG A 118 -7.81 1.56 -6.88
N LEU A 119 -7.12 1.81 -5.76
CA LEU A 119 -5.70 1.52 -5.57
C LEU A 119 -5.46 0.01 -5.45
N PHE A 120 -6.40 -0.75 -4.92
CA PHE A 120 -6.33 -2.21 -4.87
C PHE A 120 -7.54 -2.82 -5.57
N PRO A 121 -7.40 -4.00 -6.21
CA PRO A 121 -8.56 -4.73 -6.71
C PRO A 121 -9.50 -5.00 -5.54
N GLY A 122 -10.78 -4.65 -5.70
CA GLY A 122 -11.79 -4.86 -4.65
C GLY A 122 -12.01 -6.35 -4.34
N LYS A 123 -12.93 -6.63 -3.42
CA LYS A 123 -13.28 -7.99 -2.99
C LYS A 123 -13.44 -8.91 -4.22
N MET A 124 -12.52 -9.85 -4.38
CA MET A 124 -12.58 -10.85 -5.45
C MET A 124 -13.82 -11.73 -5.24
N GLU A 125 -14.90 -11.43 -5.97
CA GLU A 125 -16.11 -12.24 -5.91
C GLU A 125 -15.85 -13.61 -6.55
N THR A 126 -16.27 -14.67 -5.86
CA THR A 126 -16.21 -16.01 -6.41
C THR A 126 -17.17 -16.09 -7.60
N PHE A 127 -16.64 -16.22 -8.81
CA PHE A 127 -17.46 -16.35 -10.01
C PHE A 127 -18.34 -17.61 -9.95
N ARG A 128 -19.65 -17.41 -9.78
CA ARG A 128 -20.64 -18.49 -9.86
C ARG A 128 -21.02 -18.70 -11.33
N ARG A 129 -20.65 -19.86 -11.87
CA ARG A 129 -21.10 -20.27 -13.22
C ARG A 129 -22.64 -20.35 -13.24
N GLU A 130 -23.27 -19.64 -14.17
CA GLU A 130 -24.72 -19.76 -14.42
C GLU A 130 -25.08 -21.15 -14.95
N ALA A 131 -24.20 -21.71 -15.80
CA ALA A 131 -24.38 -23.06 -16.32
C ALA A 131 -23.86 -24.12 -15.34
N PRO A 132 -24.57 -25.25 -15.19
CA PRO A 132 -24.08 -26.38 -14.42
C PRO A 132 -22.74 -26.87 -14.97
N LYS A 133 -21.86 -27.36 -14.09
CA LYS A 133 -20.63 -28.03 -14.51
C LYS A 133 -21.02 -29.24 -15.38
N VAL A 134 -20.48 -29.32 -16.59
CA VAL A 134 -20.64 -30.48 -17.46
C VAL A 134 -20.10 -31.72 -16.73
N GLY A 135 -20.96 -32.72 -16.52
CA GLY A 135 -20.56 -33.95 -15.88
C GLY A 135 -19.66 -34.76 -16.77
N ARG A 136 -18.76 -35.56 -16.17
CA ARG A 136 -17.80 -36.39 -16.91
C ARG A 136 -18.47 -37.35 -17.92
N ASN A 137 -19.72 -37.76 -17.67
CA ASN A 137 -20.49 -38.64 -18.56
C ASN A 137 -21.49 -37.94 -19.48
N ASP A 138 -21.69 -36.62 -19.35
CA ASP A 138 -22.63 -35.84 -20.16
C ASP A 138 -22.18 -35.69 -21.62
N PRO A 139 -23.09 -35.38 -22.56
CA PRO A 139 -22.72 -35.04 -23.92
C PRO A 139 -21.74 -33.86 -23.93
N CYS A 140 -20.68 -33.99 -24.74
CA CYS A 140 -19.65 -32.97 -24.82
C CYS A 140 -20.16 -31.74 -25.59
N PRO A 141 -20.01 -30.51 -25.06
CA PRO A 141 -20.56 -29.29 -25.67
C PRO A 141 -19.90 -28.91 -27.02
N CYS A 142 -18.82 -29.57 -27.43
CA CYS A 142 -18.17 -29.35 -28.73
C CYS A 142 -18.93 -29.96 -29.93
N GLY A 143 -20.09 -30.59 -29.72
CA GLY A 143 -20.94 -31.12 -30.78
C GLY A 143 -20.51 -32.47 -31.37
N GLY A 144 -19.41 -33.07 -30.88
CA GLY A 144 -18.87 -34.32 -31.41
C GLY A 144 -19.63 -35.61 -31.04
N GLY A 145 -20.81 -35.51 -30.42
CA GLY A 145 -21.66 -36.66 -30.03
C GLY A 145 -21.07 -37.60 -28.97
N LYS A 146 -19.89 -37.29 -28.43
CA LYS A 146 -19.15 -38.11 -27.45
C LYS A 146 -19.42 -37.62 -26.02
N LYS A 147 -19.28 -38.51 -25.03
CA LYS A 147 -19.29 -38.12 -23.60
C LYS A 147 -18.09 -37.22 -23.28
N PHE A 148 -18.26 -36.23 -22.38
CA PHE A 148 -17.22 -35.24 -22.03
C PHE A 148 -15.87 -35.90 -21.71
N LYS A 149 -15.84 -36.97 -20.90
CA LYS A 149 -14.60 -37.72 -20.55
C LYS A 149 -13.85 -38.35 -21.71
N LYS A 150 -14.55 -38.64 -22.81
CA LYS A 150 -13.97 -39.27 -24.01
C LYS A 150 -13.64 -38.23 -25.08
N CYS A 151 -13.90 -36.95 -24.81
CA CYS A 151 -13.71 -35.84 -25.73
C CYS A 151 -12.89 -34.72 -25.05
N CYS A 152 -13.47 -33.56 -24.75
CA CYS A 152 -12.74 -32.43 -24.16
C CYS A 152 -12.17 -32.70 -22.75
N GLY A 153 -12.72 -33.66 -22.00
CA GLY A 153 -12.27 -34.02 -20.65
C GLY A 153 -11.26 -35.18 -20.60
N LYS A 154 -10.55 -35.48 -21.69
CA LYS A 154 -9.64 -36.64 -21.78
C LYS A 154 -8.21 -36.39 -21.26
N GLY A 155 -7.91 -35.18 -20.78
CA GLY A 155 -6.58 -34.78 -20.30
C GLY A 155 -6.53 -34.26 -18.86
N GLY A 156 -7.46 -34.68 -18.00
CA GLY A 156 -7.49 -34.33 -16.58
C GLY A 156 -7.24 -35.52 -15.69
#